data_AF-A0A940AIB0-F1
#
_entry.id   AF-A0A940AIB0-F1
#
_cell.length_a   1.000
_cell.length_b   1.000
_cell.length_c   1.000
_cell.angle_alpha   90.00
_cell.angle_beta   90.00
_cell.angle_gamma   90.00
#
_symmetry.space_group_name_H-M   'P 1'
#
loop_
_entity.id
_entity.type
_entity.pdbx_description
1 polymer ?
#
loop_
_entity_poly.entity_id
_entity_poly.type
_entity_poly.pdbx_seq_one_letter_code
_entity_poly.pdbx_strand_id
1 'polypeptide(L)'
;MKLISKSPVTFLTVKLIGRLLNPIVERGVISQPEYNELMANLRHLSQKGELIPDILPKLIDQKQAAELLGVSFSHFRNLERDGAFPFKRRMVGTAVRYRNTDVIQYLLNLPEVEPVESDND
;
A
#
# COMPACT_ATOMS: atom_id res chain seq x y z
N MET A 1 -8.99 -27.39 -7.83
CA MET A 1 -8.30 -27.36 -6.53
C MET A 1 -8.47 -25.98 -5.92
N LYS A 2 -9.24 -25.85 -4.83
CA LYS A 2 -9.35 -24.59 -4.08
C LYS A 2 -8.16 -24.52 -3.12
N LEU A 3 -7.27 -23.55 -3.32
CA LEU A 3 -6.26 -23.20 -2.33
C LEU A 3 -6.98 -22.57 -1.14
N ILE A 4 -7.22 -23.37 -0.09
CA ILE A 4 -7.62 -22.87 1.22
C ILE A 4 -6.33 -22.46 1.92
N SER A 5 -5.88 -21.24 1.71
CA SER A 5 -4.97 -20.61 2.68
C SER A 5 -5.63 -19.36 3.20
N LYS A 6 -6.65 -19.52 4.05
CA LYS A 6 -6.93 -18.50 5.05
C LYS A 6 -5.83 -18.68 6.09
N SER A 7 -4.88 -17.74 6.15
CA SER A 7 -3.88 -17.71 7.22
C SER A 7 -4.59 -17.81 8.58
N PRO A 8 -4.00 -18.52 9.57
CA PRO A 8 -4.55 -18.53 10.93
C PRO A 8 -4.46 -17.17 11.62
N VAL A 9 -3.70 -16.22 11.06
CA VAL A 9 -3.60 -14.86 11.58
C VAL A 9 -4.91 -14.14 11.37
N THR A 10 -5.58 -13.78 12.47
CA THR A 10 -6.85 -13.06 12.42
C THR A 10 -6.65 -11.55 12.47
N PHE A 11 -7.62 -10.79 11.97
CA PHE A 11 -7.64 -9.33 12.09
C PHE A 11 -7.50 -8.86 13.56
N LEU A 12 -8.11 -9.57 14.51
CA LEU A 12 -8.01 -9.26 15.94
C LEU A 12 -6.58 -9.40 16.45
N THR A 13 -5.87 -10.45 16.00
CA THR A 13 -4.45 -10.65 16.30
C THR A 13 -3.61 -9.48 15.81
N VAL A 14 -3.83 -9.04 14.57
CA VAL A 14 -3.11 -7.89 13.98
C VAL A 14 -3.40 -6.60 14.76
N LYS A 15 -4.66 -6.34 15.12
CA LYS A 15 -5.05 -5.16 15.91
C LYS A 15 -4.38 -5.15 17.29
N LEU A 16 -4.27 -6.31 17.93
CA LEU A 16 -3.60 -6.47 19.22
C LEU A 16 -2.09 -6.21 19.10
N ILE A 17 -1.43 -6.76 18.07
CA ILE A 17 -0.02 -6.50 17.79
C ILE A 17 0.23 -5.00 17.57
N GLY A 18 -0.60 -4.32 16.77
CA GLY A 18 -0.47 -2.88 16.56
C GLY A 18 -0.53 -2.07 17.86
N ARG A 19 -1.44 -2.42 18.77
CA ARG A 19 -1.53 -1.78 20.09
C ARG A 19 -0.32 -2.05 20.98
N LEU A 20 0.28 -3.23 20.89
CA LEU A 20 1.51 -3.57 21.62
C LEU A 20 2.73 -2.82 21.07
N LEU A 21 2.80 -2.63 19.75
CA LEU A 21 3.92 -1.98 19.09
C LEU A 21 3.88 -0.45 19.18
N ASN A 22 2.70 0.18 19.19
CA ASN A 22 2.55 1.64 19.30
C ASN A 22 3.44 2.29 20.39
N PRO A 23 3.39 1.87 21.67
CA PRO A 23 4.22 2.47 22.72
C PRO A 23 5.73 2.22 22.53
N ILE A 24 6.12 1.19 21.78
CA ILE A 24 7.52 0.89 21.44
C ILE A 24 8.01 1.84 20.35
N VAL A 25 7.15 2.15 19.37
CA VAL A 25 7.41 3.14 18.32
C VAL A 25 7.50 4.55 18.90
N GLU A 26 6.60 4.91 19.81
CA GLU A 26 6.62 6.21 20.51
C GLU A 26 7.91 6.44 21.30
N ARG A 27 8.49 5.37 21.85
CA ARG A 27 9.79 5.40 22.53
C ARG A 27 11.00 5.42 21.58
N GLY A 28 10.76 5.36 20.28
CA GLY A 28 11.80 5.36 19.24
C GLY A 28 12.61 4.07 19.16
N VAL A 29 12.18 2.99 19.82
CA VAL A 29 12.87 1.69 19.78
C VAL A 29 12.69 1.03 18.41
N ILE A 30 11.51 1.19 17.82
CA ILE A 30 11.19 0.80 16.45
C ILE A 30 10.90 2.07 15.66
N SER A 31 11.41 2.15 14.44
CA SER A 31 11.15 3.32 13.59
C SER A 31 9.71 3.31 13.03
N GLN A 32 9.12 4.47 12.79
CA GLN A 32 7.79 4.55 12.16
C GLN A 32 7.71 3.81 10.80
N PRO A 33 8.72 3.89 9.91
CA PRO A 33 8.73 3.12 8.68
C PRO A 33 8.69 1.60 8.90
N GLU A 34 9.48 1.10 9.86
CA GLU A 34 9.54 -0.32 10.20
C GLU A 34 8.21 -0.84 10.77
N TYR A 35 7.58 -0.06 11.65
CA TYR A 35 6.23 -0.36 12.14
C TYR A 35 5.21 -0.45 11.00
N ASN A 36 5.24 0.50 10.06
CA ASN A 36 4.33 0.50 8.93
C ASN A 36 4.50 -0.75 8.06
N GLU A 37 5.74 -1.16 7.79
CA GLU A 37 6.06 -2.36 7.01
C GLU A 37 5.57 -3.65 7.69
N LEU A 38 5.81 -3.79 9.00
CA LEU A 38 5.33 -4.91 9.80
C LEU A 38 3.79 -5.01 9.77
N MET A 39 3.12 -3.89 10.05
CA MET A 39 1.66 -3.85 10.11
C MET A 39 1.01 -4.08 8.75
N ALA A 40 1.61 -3.59 7.66
CA ALA A 40 1.13 -3.85 6.30
C ALA A 40 1.18 -5.34 5.97
N ASN A 41 2.29 -6.02 6.27
CA ASN A 41 2.43 -7.46 6.06
C ASN A 41 1.43 -8.27 6.89
N LEU A 42 1.27 -7.93 8.16
CA LEU A 42 0.33 -8.63 9.05
C LEU A 42 -1.12 -8.45 8.62
N ARG A 43 -1.52 -7.24 8.20
CA ARG A 43 -2.86 -6.98 7.65
C ARG A 43 -3.09 -7.80 6.39
N HIS A 44 -2.15 -7.75 5.44
CA HIS A 44 -2.23 -8.51 4.20
C HIS A 44 -2.37 -10.02 4.47
N LEU A 45 -1.54 -10.54 5.38
CA LEU A 45 -1.58 -11.92 5.83
C LEU A 45 -2.93 -12.31 6.42
N SER A 46 -3.52 -11.44 7.24
CA SER A 46 -4.83 -11.72 7.85
C SER A 46 -6.00 -11.71 6.87
N GLN A 47 -5.90 -10.94 5.79
CA GLN A 47 -6.96 -10.76 4.80
C GLN A 47 -6.87 -11.74 3.63
N LYS A 48 -5.66 -11.90 3.07
CA LYS A 48 -5.40 -12.67 1.84
C LYS A 48 -4.79 -14.03 2.12
N GLY A 49 -4.26 -14.21 3.32
CA GLY A 49 -3.63 -15.47 3.74
C GLY A 49 -2.18 -15.63 3.28
N GLU A 50 -1.62 -14.58 2.68
CA GLU A 50 -0.25 -14.51 2.18
C GLU A 50 0.41 -13.21 2.66
N LEU A 51 1.74 -13.22 2.77
CA LEU A 51 2.51 -12.00 3.03
C LEU A 51 2.46 -11.08 1.81
N ILE A 52 2.79 -9.80 1.99
CA ILE A 52 2.95 -8.92 0.84
C ILE A 52 4.03 -9.55 -0.06
N PRO A 53 3.78 -9.72 -1.37
CA PRO A 53 4.73 -10.38 -2.26
C PRO A 53 6.07 -9.66 -2.25
N ASP A 54 7.16 -10.42 -2.30
CA ASP A 54 8.50 -9.88 -2.51
C ASP A 54 8.60 -9.34 -3.94
N ILE A 55 8.39 -8.03 -4.07
CA ILE A 55 8.30 -7.35 -5.35
C ILE A 55 9.70 -6.89 -5.76
N LEU A 56 10.21 -7.46 -6.86
CA LEU A 56 11.45 -6.99 -7.46
C LEU A 56 11.34 -5.49 -7.82
N PRO A 57 12.22 -4.62 -7.28
CA PRO A 57 12.20 -3.22 -7.59
C PRO A 57 12.50 -2.98 -9.07
N LYS A 58 11.60 -2.28 -9.75
CA LYS A 58 11.77 -1.86 -11.14
C LYS A 58 11.23 -0.46 -11.39
N LEU A 59 11.75 0.17 -12.44
CA LEU A 59 11.25 1.45 -12.91
C LEU A 59 10.10 1.23 -13.89
N ILE A 60 8.95 1.80 -13.57
CA ILE A 60 7.74 1.77 -14.39
C ILE A 60 7.47 3.14 -14.99
N ASP A 61 6.79 3.17 -16.12
CA ASP A 61 6.33 4.42 -16.74
C ASP A 61 5.02 4.93 -16.11
N GLN A 62 4.55 6.09 -16.59
CA GLN A 62 3.32 6.71 -16.11
C GLN A 62 2.06 5.89 -16.40
N LYS A 63 2.01 5.16 -17.51
CA LYS A 63 0.85 4.35 -17.87
C LYS A 63 0.74 3.15 -16.94
N GLN A 64 1.86 2.47 -16.70
CA GLN A 64 1.96 1.37 -15.75
C GLN A 64 1.64 1.82 -14.32
N ALA A 65 2.08 3.02 -13.91
CA ALA A 65 1.72 3.59 -12.61
C ALA A 65 0.20 3.84 -12.50
N ALA A 66 -0.44 4.37 -13.56
CA ALA A 66 -1.89 4.56 -13.61
C ALA A 66 -2.64 3.24 -13.51
N GLU A 67 -2.19 2.21 -14.24
CA GLU A 67 -2.73 0.85 -14.17
C GLU A 67 -2.65 0.26 -12.76
N LEU A 68 -1.50 0.38 -12.08
CA LEU A 68 -1.34 -0.10 -10.70
C LEU A 68 -2.27 0.59 -9.70
N LEU A 69 -2.62 1.85 -9.95
CA LEU A 69 -3.54 2.62 -9.12
C LEU A 69 -5.01 2.44 -9.54
N GLY A 70 -5.30 1.68 -10.60
CA GLY A 70 -6.65 1.47 -11.11
C GLY A 70 -7.31 2.74 -11.66
N VAL A 71 -6.52 3.73 -12.12
CA VAL A 71 -7.03 4.99 -12.67
C VAL A 71 -6.67 5.12 -14.16
N SER A 72 -7.46 5.91 -14.90
CA SER A 72 -7.12 6.21 -16.29
C SER A 72 -5.84 7.04 -16.38
N PHE A 73 -5.10 6.89 -17.48
CA PHE A 73 -3.85 7.64 -17.70
C PHE A 73 -4.07 9.17 -17.67
N SER A 74 -5.19 9.66 -18.19
CA SER A 74 -5.54 11.09 -18.14
C SER A 74 -5.78 11.56 -16.72
N HIS A 75 -6.52 10.78 -15.91
CA HIS A 75 -6.79 11.10 -14.52
C HIS A 75 -5.51 11.06 -13.67
N PHE A 76 -4.66 10.06 -13.90
CA PHE A 76 -3.34 9.98 -13.27
C PHE A 76 -2.51 11.25 -13.52
N ARG A 77 -2.40 11.71 -14.77
CA ARG A 77 -1.62 12.93 -15.08
C ARG A 77 -2.16 14.18 -14.39
N ASN A 78 -3.48 14.30 -14.23
CA ASN A 78 -4.08 15.41 -13.50
C ASN A 78 -3.68 15.36 -12.02
N LEU A 79 -3.95 14.23 -11.34
CA LEU A 79 -3.56 14.02 -9.94
C LEU A 79 -2.06 14.22 -9.70
N GLU A 80 -1.25 13.73 -10.63
CA GLU A 80 0.20 13.83 -10.55
C GLU A 80 0.67 15.28 -10.68
N ARG A 81 0.06 16.07 -11.58
CA ARG A 81 0.34 17.50 -11.73
C ARG A 81 -0.08 18.28 -10.48
N ASP A 82 -1.16 17.87 -9.86
CA ASP A 82 -1.72 18.50 -8.67
C ASP A 82 -0.99 18.04 -7.38
N GLY A 83 0.02 17.17 -7.50
CA GLY A 83 0.86 16.74 -6.39
C GLY A 83 0.20 15.74 -5.44
N ALA A 84 -0.85 15.04 -5.89
CA ALA A 84 -1.63 14.12 -5.06
C ALA A 84 -0.86 12.88 -4.58
N PHE A 85 0.25 12.54 -5.23
CA PHE A 85 1.00 11.33 -4.93
C PHE A 85 2.31 11.61 -4.18
N PRO A 86 2.60 10.84 -3.10
CA PRO A 86 3.83 11.02 -2.32
C PRO A 86 5.06 10.34 -2.94
N PHE A 87 4.89 9.49 -3.95
CA PHE A 87 5.99 8.77 -4.61
C PHE A 87 6.77 9.67 -5.58
N LYS A 88 8.09 9.49 -5.65
CA LYS A 88 8.99 10.41 -6.36
C LYS A 88 9.08 10.15 -7.86
N ARG A 89 8.99 11.23 -8.66
CA ARG A 89 9.35 11.22 -10.09
C ARG A 89 10.87 11.01 -10.24
N ARG A 90 11.27 10.14 -11.17
CA ARG A 90 12.67 9.96 -11.57
C ARG A 90 12.80 10.17 -13.07
N MET A 91 13.76 11.01 -13.46
CA MET A 91 14.12 11.17 -14.87
C MET A 91 15.14 10.10 -15.24
N VAL A 92 14.84 9.31 -16.27
CA VAL A 92 15.80 8.40 -16.93
C VAL A 92 15.92 8.86 -18.37
N GLY A 93 16.98 9.62 -18.66
CA GLY A 93 17.06 10.40 -19.89
C GLY A 93 15.95 11.44 -19.95
N THR A 94 15.12 11.39 -20.99
CA THR A 94 13.96 12.28 -21.17
C THR A 94 12.65 11.69 -20.62
N ALA A 95 12.64 10.43 -20.18
CA ALA A 95 11.44 9.74 -19.73
C ALA A 95 11.27 9.82 -18.21
N VAL A 96 10.05 10.11 -17.77
CA VAL A 96 9.65 10.04 -16.36
C VAL A 96 9.40 8.58 -15.98
N ARG A 97 9.94 8.15 -14.84
CA ARG A 97 9.78 6.83 -14.24
C ARG A 97 9.44 6.92 -12.76
N TYR A 98 8.84 5.86 -12.25
CA TYR A 98 8.53 5.66 -10.83
C TYR A 98 9.08 4.31 -10.39
N ARG A 99 9.41 4.17 -9.11
CA ARG A 99 9.62 2.83 -8.56
C ARG A 99 8.27 2.17 -8.36
N ASN A 100 8.10 0.96 -8.89
CA ASN A 100 6.88 0.18 -8.65
C ASN A 100 6.62 -0.03 -7.15
N THR A 101 7.68 -0.23 -6.36
CA THR A 101 7.60 -0.39 -4.90
C THR A 101 6.92 0.81 -4.23
N ASP A 102 7.25 2.04 -4.65
CA ASP A 102 6.70 3.24 -4.03
C ASP A 102 5.21 3.42 -4.36
N VAL A 103 4.80 3.07 -5.58
CA VAL A 103 3.39 3.10 -6.02
C VAL A 103 2.57 2.05 -5.28
N ILE A 104 3.12 0.83 -5.14
CA ILE A 104 2.46 -0.26 -4.41
C ILE A 104 2.38 0.08 -2.92
N GLN A 105 3.45 0.62 -2.34
CA GLN A 105 3.45 1.05 -0.94
C GLN A 105 2.39 2.13 -0.67
N TYR A 106 2.23 3.07 -1.60
CA TYR A 106 1.15 4.06 -1.52
C TYR A 106 -0.22 3.38 -1.48
N LEU A 107 -0.49 2.44 -2.39
CA LEU A 107 -1.76 1.70 -2.44
C LEU A 107 -2.03 0.93 -1.14
N LEU A 108 -1.02 0.25 -0.59
CA LEU A 108 -1.13 -0.52 0.65
C LEU A 108 -1.35 0.33 1.90
N ASN A 109 -0.97 1.61 1.85
CA ASN A 109 -1.12 2.56 2.95
C ASN A 109 -2.38 3.42 2.85
N LEU A 110 -3.20 3.27 1.80
CA LEU A 110 -4.47 3.99 1.70
C LEU A 110 -5.40 3.58 2.85
N PRO A 111 -6.05 4.54 3.52
CA PRO A 111 -7.07 4.22 4.51
C PRO A 111 -8.22 3.47 3.83
N GLU A 112 -8.68 2.38 4.46
CA GLU A 112 -9.91 1.72 4.03
C GLU A 112 -11.06 2.73 4.21
N VAL A 113 -11.63 3.20 3.11
CA VAL A 113 -12.88 3.96 3.13
C VAL A 113 -13.98 2.91 3.27
N GLU A 114 -14.61 2.85 4.44
CA GLU A 114 -15.83 2.05 4.58
C GLU A 114 -16.85 2.56 3.56
N PRO A 115 -17.53 1.65 2.82
CA PRO A 115 -18.53 2.07 1.85
C PRO A 115 -19.56 2.92 2.58
N VAL A 116 -19.71 4.18 2.14
CA VAL A 116 -20.82 5.02 2.58
C VAL A 116 -22.08 4.28 2.13
N GLU A 117 -22.90 3.84 3.08
CA GLU A 117 -24.23 3.34 2.78
C GLU A 117 -24.90 4.43 1.93
N SER A 118 -25.15 4.11 0.66
CA SER A 118 -25.96 4.96 -0.18
C SER A 118 -27.34 4.95 0.45
N ASP A 119 -27.67 6.02 1.16
CA ASP A 119 -29.05 6.33 1.53
C ASP A 119 -29.87 6.22 0.23
N ASN A 120 -30.67 5.16 0.14
CA ASN A 120 -31.60 4.98 -0.96
C ASN A 120 -32.70 6.04 -0.79
N ASP A 121 -32.63 7.10 -1.59
CA ASP A 121 -33.76 7.99 -1.91
C ASP A 121 -34.82 7.25 -2.75
#